data_AF-A0A943NPN9-F1
#
_entry.id   AF-A0A943NPN9-F1
#
_cell.length_a   1.000
_cell.length_b   1.000
_cell.length_c   1.000
_cell.angle_alpha   90.00
_cell.angle_beta   90.00
_cell.angle_gamma   90.00
#
_symmetry.space_group_name_H-M   'P 1'
#
loop_
_entity.id
_entity.type
_entity.pdbx_description
1 polymer ?
#
loop_
_entity_poly.entity_id
_entity_poly.type
_entity_poly.pdbx_seq_one_letter_code
_entity_poly.pdbx_strand_id
1 'polypeptide(L)' 'NFYQLPREAKDYIDFLEQLAGVRVSIITVGPDREQTIDRYWR' A
#
# COMPACT_ATOMS: atom_id res chain seq x y z
N ASN A 1 8.49 0.71 3.57
CA ASN A 1 8.61 -0.52 2.74
C ASN A 1 7.34 -1.35 2.91
N PHE A 2 6.70 -1.80 1.82
CA PHE A 2 5.47 -2.59 1.88
C PHE A 2 5.62 -3.90 2.68
N TYR A 3 6.76 -4.60 2.54
CA TYR A 3 6.97 -5.90 3.19
C TYR A 3 7.12 -5.81 4.72
N GLN A 4 7.42 -4.62 5.24
CA GLN A 4 7.51 -4.34 6.67
C GLN A 4 6.15 -4.04 7.32
N LEU A 5 5.09 -3.89 6.51
CA LEU A 5 3.75 -3.68 7.04
C LEU A 5 3.25 -4.94 7.77
N PRO A 6 2.43 -4.77 8.83
CA PRO A 6 1.71 -5.85 9.47
C PRO A 6 0.93 -6.69 8.45
N ARG A 7 0.69 -7.96 8.79
CA ARG A 7 -0.01 -8.88 7.89
C ARG A 7 -1.40 -8.35 7.53
N GLU A 8 -2.12 -7.86 8.52
CA GLU A 8 -3.49 -7.35 8.41
C GLU A 8 -3.57 -6.16 7.45
N ALA A 9 -2.55 -5.29 7.46
CA ALA A 9 -2.49 -4.15 6.55
C ALA A 9 -2.27 -4.60 5.10
N LYS A 10 -1.43 -5.61 4.88
CA LYS A 10 -1.20 -6.19 3.54
C LYS A 10 -2.46 -6.90 3.04
N ASP A 11 -3.08 -7.73 3.88
CA ASP A 11 -4.32 -8.44 3.56
C ASP A 11 -5.45 -7.46 3.20
N TYR A 12 -5.54 -6.31 3.89
CA TYR A 12 -6.50 -5.25 3.57
C TYR A 12 -6.22 -4.59 2.21
N ILE A 13 -4.95 -4.31 1.89
CA ILE A 13 -4.58 -3.75 0.59
C ILE A 13 -4.87 -4.73 -0.54
N ASP A 14 -4.56 -6.01 -0.35
CA ASP A 14 -4.85 -7.06 -1.33
C ASP A 14 -6.36 -7.20 -1.57
N PHE A 15 -7.17 -7.09 -0.51
CA PHE A 15 -8.64 -7.04 -0.62
C PHE A 15 -9.11 -5.84 -1.45
N LEU A 16 -8.55 -4.64 -1.22
CA LEU A 16 -8.90 -3.44 -2.01
C LEU A 16 -8.51 -3.60 -3.48
N GLU A 17 -7.34 -4.17 -3.77
CA GLU A 17 -6.90 -4.44 -5.16
C GLU A 17 -7.85 -5.42 -5.86
N GLN A 18 -8.28 -6.48 -5.17
CA GLN A 18 -9.27 -7.43 -5.69
C GLN A 18 -10.63 -6.78 -5.95
N LEU A 19 -11.09 -5.93 -5.03
CA LEU A 19 -12.38 -5.24 -5.14
C LEU A 19 -12.39 -4.21 -6.28
N ALA A 20 -11.30 -3.44 -6.42
CA ALA A 20 -11.19 -2.39 -7.41
C ALA A 20 -10.74 -2.90 -8.79
N GLY A 21 -10.19 -4.10 -8.88
CA GLY A 21 -9.65 -4.68 -10.12
C GLY A 21 -8.39 -3.98 -10.63
N VAL A 22 -7.73 -3.17 -9.78
CA VAL A 22 -6.54 -2.38 -10.12
C VAL A 22 -5.52 -2.46 -8.99
N ARG A 23 -4.25 -2.23 -9.31
CA ARG A 23 -3.14 -2.24 -8.33
C ARG A 23 -3.04 -0.91 -7.59
N VAL A 24 -2.72 -0.97 -6.31
CA VAL A 24 -2.39 0.18 -5.45
C VAL A 24 -0.90 0.50 -5.61
N SER A 25 -0.60 1.60 -6.28
CA SER A 25 0.78 2.02 -6.58
C SER A 25 1.43 2.87 -5.50
N ILE A 26 0.64 3.60 -4.70
CA ILE A 26 1.13 4.54 -3.68
C ILE A 26 0.35 4.32 -2.38
N ILE A 27 1.07 4.20 -1.26
CA ILE A 27 0.48 4.00 0.07
C ILE A 27 1.10 4.99 1.05
N THR A 28 0.31 5.91 1.60
CA THR A 28 0.76 6.87 2.63
C THR A 28 0.41 6.33 4.01
N VAL A 29 1.41 6.19 4.87
CA VAL A 29 1.26 5.59 6.22
C VAL A 29 1.37 6.62 7.36
N GLY A 30 1.54 7.89 7.03
CA GLY A 30 1.58 8.98 8.00
C GLY A 30 1.57 10.37 7.33
N PRO A 31 1.57 11.44 8.12
CA PRO A 31 1.43 12.81 7.63
C PRO A 31 2.67 13.34 6.88
N ASP A 32 3.86 12.78 7.14
CA ASP A 32 5.10 13.26 6.52
C ASP A 32 5.26 12.71 5.09
N ARG A 33 5.86 13.51 4.19
CA ARG A 33 6.06 13.10 2.79
C ARG A 33 6.86 11.81 2.64
N GLU A 34 7.84 11.60 3.51
CA GLU A 34 8.71 10.42 3.52
C GLU A 34 7.98 9.15 3.98
N GLN A 35 6.83 9.28 4.63
CA GLN A 35 5.98 8.18 5.06
C GLN A 35 5.06 7.71 3.92
N THR A 36 5.61 7.64 2.72
CA THR A 36 4.94 7.19 1.50
C THR A 36 5.69 6.00 0.92
N ILE A 37 4.96 4.93 0.63
CA ILE A 37 5.48 3.73 -0.03
C ILE A 37 5.11 3.82 -1.50
N ASP A 38 6.11 3.87 -2.35
CA ASP A 38 5.99 3.68 -3.80
C ASP A 38 6.14 2.17 -4.10
N ARG A 39 5.07 1.54 -4.59
CA ARG A 39 5.02 0.08 -4.86
C ARG A 39 5.15 -0.23 -6.35
N TYR A 40 4.57 0.59 -7.21
CA TYR A 40 4.48 0.35 -8.67
C TYR A 40 4.51 1.63 -9.52
N TRP A 41 4.78 2.80 -8.94
CA TRP A 41 4.73 4.07 -9.68
C TRP A 41 6.06 4.40 -10.37
N ARG A 42 7.19 4.04 -9.76
CA ARG A 42 8.53 4.19 -10.36
C ARG A 42 9.12 2.88 -10.86
#